data_AF-A0A7S3DQ32-F1
#
_entry.id   AF-A0A7S3DQ32-F1
#
_cell.length_a   1.000
_cell.length_b   1.000
_cell.length_c   1.000
_cell.angle_alpha   90.00
_cell.angle_beta   90.00
_cell.angle_gamma   90.00
#
_symmetry.space_group_name_H-M   'P 1'
#
loop_
_entity.id
_entity.type
_entity.pdbx_description
1 polymer ?
#
loop_
_entity_poly.entity_id
_entity_poly.type
_entity_poly.pdbx_seq_one_letter_code
_entity_poly.pdbx_strand_id
1 'polypeptide(L)'
;QTTPKPTALLCTSISMELYSTALTLLFLYVVPLVDASGTSSATTSSSTSWQWIPEAQHPCTIERIQKTPSALKEKFPPLGLVPPLFTYPFILVASNNDTSEMKRGENFRNKTSLANILQQFPPDFTVTLSSSNAYSEHRREIALKQYLNETLSARVTTPTHNSSENWYLFGHTYSSEWQALTSQYQLPPCQTCQPDLCSLSFGIGNRGSGVQW
;
A
#
# COMPACT_ATOMS: atom_id res chain seq x y z
N GLN A 1 2.58 -27.33 20.76
CA GLN A 1 3.20 -26.52 19.68
C GLN A 1 2.23 -25.42 19.31
N THR A 2 2.52 -24.21 19.75
CA THR A 2 1.72 -23.01 19.48
C THR A 2 2.05 -22.50 18.09
N THR A 3 1.06 -22.46 17.21
CA THR A 3 1.15 -21.83 15.89
C THR A 3 1.36 -20.31 16.04
N PRO A 4 2.25 -19.69 15.26
CA PRO A 4 2.41 -18.24 15.30
C PRO A 4 1.16 -17.57 14.67
N LYS A 5 0.60 -16.59 15.38
CA LYS A 5 -0.50 -15.76 14.87
C LYS A 5 0.00 -14.89 13.70
N PRO A 6 -0.82 -14.68 12.65
CA PRO A 6 -0.43 -13.90 11.49
C PRO A 6 -0.17 -12.44 11.89
N THR A 7 1.01 -11.95 11.53
CA THR A 7 1.39 -10.54 11.64
C THR A 7 0.76 -9.80 10.47
N ALA A 8 -0.05 -8.79 10.73
CA ALA A 8 -0.62 -7.94 9.68
C ALA A 8 0.50 -7.31 8.85
N LEU A 9 0.47 -7.53 7.53
CA LEU A 9 1.32 -6.80 6.59
C LEU A 9 0.78 -5.37 6.46
N LEU A 10 1.50 -4.40 7.03
CA LEU A 10 1.30 -3.00 6.71
C LEU A 10 2.04 -2.71 5.39
N CYS A 11 1.30 -2.56 4.29
CA CYS A 11 1.87 -2.05 3.05
C CYS A 11 2.06 -0.53 3.19
N THR A 12 3.29 -0.09 3.42
CA THR A 12 3.65 1.33 3.25
C THR A 12 3.91 1.57 1.77
N SER A 13 2.99 2.22 1.06
CA SER A 13 3.29 2.82 -0.24
C SER A 13 3.86 4.22 -0.03
N ILE A 14 4.95 4.53 -0.73
CA ILE A 14 5.44 5.90 -0.91
C ILE A 14 4.98 6.29 -2.32
N SER A 15 4.00 7.19 -2.41
CA SER A 15 3.62 7.80 -3.68
C SER A 15 4.36 9.12 -3.83
N MET A 16 5.19 9.25 -4.87
CA MET A 16 5.64 10.54 -5.38
C MET A 16 4.64 10.99 -6.45
N GLU A 17 3.83 12.00 -6.14
CA GLU A 17 3.02 12.68 -7.14
C GLU A 17 3.88 13.78 -7.81
N LEU A 18 4.23 13.56 -9.08
CA LEU A 18 4.71 14.60 -9.98
C LEU A 18 3.49 15.21 -10.67
N TYR A 19 3.20 16.47 -10.38
CA TYR A 19 2.19 17.23 -11.11
C TYR A 19 2.62 17.39 -12.57
N SER A 20 1.90 16.73 -13.48
CA SER A 20 1.92 17.09 -14.89
C SER A 20 0.51 17.05 -15.44
N THR A 21 -0.07 18.24 -15.61
CA THR A 21 -1.34 18.49 -16.28
C THR A 21 -1.24 18.10 -17.76
N ALA A 22 -2.08 17.19 -18.26
CA ALA A 22 -2.77 17.33 -19.56
C ALA A 22 -3.66 16.12 -19.93
N LEU A 23 -4.88 16.48 -20.34
CA LEU A 23 -5.70 15.90 -21.41
C LEU A 23 -6.54 14.63 -21.16
N THR A 24 -7.79 14.94 -20.82
CA THR A 24 -9.03 14.22 -21.12
C THR A 24 -9.07 13.61 -22.53
N LEU A 25 -9.45 12.33 -22.65
CA LEU A 25 -10.16 11.81 -23.83
C LEU A 25 -11.05 10.63 -23.43
N LEU A 26 -12.35 10.90 -23.52
CA LEU A 26 -13.48 10.00 -23.31
C LEU A 26 -13.72 9.18 -24.59
N PHE A 27 -13.81 7.86 -24.48
CA PHE A 27 -14.48 7.04 -25.50
C PHE A 27 -15.40 6.02 -24.84
N LEU A 28 -16.69 6.36 -24.83
CA LEU A 28 -17.81 5.44 -24.63
C LEU A 28 -17.98 4.60 -25.91
N TYR A 29 -17.95 3.28 -25.78
CA TYR A 29 -18.55 2.38 -26.75
C TYR A 29 -19.51 1.43 -26.04
N VAL A 30 -20.80 1.60 -26.32
CA VAL A 30 -21.91 0.71 -25.97
C VAL A 30 -22.50 0.21 -27.27
N VAL A 31 -22.49 -1.10 -27.52
CA VAL A 31 -23.41 -1.79 -28.46
C VAL A 31 -23.48 -3.29 -28.10
N PRO A 32 -24.50 -4.06 -28.54
CA PRO A 32 -25.48 -4.70 -27.67
C PRO A 32 -25.40 -6.24 -27.66
N LEU A 33 -26.25 -6.83 -26.83
CA LEU A 33 -26.53 -8.26 -26.69
C LEU A 33 -26.80 -8.97 -28.03
N VAL A 34 -26.16 -10.14 -28.21
CA VAL A 34 -26.60 -11.17 -29.15
C VAL A 34 -26.78 -12.45 -28.35
N ASP A 35 -28.02 -12.93 -28.30
CA ASP A 35 -28.39 -14.26 -27.85
C ASP A 35 -28.04 -15.25 -28.98
N ALA A 36 -27.14 -16.19 -28.69
CA ALA A 36 -26.79 -17.27 -29.59
C ALA A 36 -26.84 -18.57 -28.78
N SER A 37 -27.96 -19.25 -28.91
CA SER A 37 -28.19 -20.63 -28.52
C SER A 37 -27.15 -21.55 -29.18
N GLY A 38 -26.08 -21.82 -28.44
CA GLY A 38 -25.01 -22.74 -28.80
C GLY A 38 -24.79 -23.75 -27.69
N THR A 39 -25.31 -24.96 -27.87
CA THR A 39 -25.00 -26.15 -27.09
C THR A 39 -23.48 -26.32 -27.01
N SER A 40 -22.91 -26.03 -25.85
CA SER A 40 -21.52 -26.38 -25.54
C SER A 40 -21.49 -27.04 -24.16
N SER A 41 -21.03 -28.28 -24.20
CA SER A 41 -20.51 -29.10 -23.11
C SER A 41 -20.28 -28.33 -21.82
N ALA A 42 -21.03 -28.70 -20.77
CA ALA A 42 -20.70 -28.33 -19.41
C ALA A 42 -19.38 -29.01 -19.01
N THR A 43 -18.27 -28.42 -19.45
CA THR A 43 -17.05 -28.46 -18.67
C THR A 43 -17.42 -27.71 -17.40
N THR A 44 -17.57 -28.44 -16.30
CA THR A 44 -17.55 -27.87 -14.97
C THR A 44 -16.22 -27.16 -14.82
N SER A 45 -16.16 -25.91 -15.30
CA SER A 45 -15.20 -24.94 -14.81
C SER A 45 -15.45 -24.93 -13.32
N SER A 46 -14.55 -25.55 -12.56
CA SER A 46 -14.51 -25.24 -11.14
C SER A 46 -14.27 -23.75 -11.13
N SER A 47 -15.32 -22.99 -10.83
CA SER A 47 -15.20 -21.56 -10.62
C SER A 47 -14.23 -21.44 -9.46
N THR A 48 -12.96 -21.24 -9.78
CA THR A 48 -11.92 -21.02 -8.79
C THR A 48 -12.26 -19.64 -8.28
N SER A 49 -13.09 -19.61 -7.22
CA SER A 49 -13.45 -18.39 -6.54
C SER A 49 -12.15 -17.67 -6.25
N TRP A 50 -12.03 -16.42 -6.69
CA TRP A 50 -10.86 -15.61 -6.40
C TRP A 50 -10.55 -15.67 -4.89
N GLN A 51 -9.28 -15.84 -4.54
CA GLN A 51 -8.83 -15.87 -3.15
C GLN A 51 -7.65 -14.91 -2.97
N TRP A 52 -7.66 -14.17 -1.88
CA TRP A 52 -6.51 -13.40 -1.44
C TRP A 52 -5.49 -14.33 -0.80
N ILE A 53 -4.41 -14.64 -1.52
CA ILE A 53 -3.33 -15.53 -1.07
C ILE A 53 -2.02 -14.71 -1.05
N PRO A 54 -1.76 -13.94 0.01
CA PRO A 54 -0.57 -13.09 0.07
C PRO A 54 0.75 -13.90 0.09
N GLU A 55 0.69 -15.19 0.44
CA GLU A 55 1.83 -16.11 0.43
C GLU A 55 2.05 -16.80 -0.93
N ALA A 56 1.20 -16.54 -1.93
CA ALA A 56 1.34 -17.17 -3.24
C ALA A 56 2.69 -16.77 -3.86
N GLN A 57 3.40 -17.77 -4.40
CA GLN A 57 4.63 -17.52 -5.12
C GLN A 57 4.29 -16.90 -6.47
N HIS A 58 4.33 -15.58 -6.54
CA HIS A 58 4.19 -14.85 -7.79
C HIS A 58 5.53 -14.83 -8.54
N PRO A 59 5.54 -14.97 -9.88
CA PRO A 59 6.73 -14.76 -10.68
C PRO A 59 7.09 -13.26 -10.67
N CYS A 60 7.65 -12.80 -9.55
CA CYS A 60 8.09 -11.44 -9.39
C CYS A 60 9.39 -11.28 -10.19
N THR A 61 9.30 -10.61 -11.34
CA THR A 61 10.43 -10.29 -12.22
C THR A 61 11.08 -8.94 -11.88
N ILE A 62 10.57 -8.24 -10.88
CA ILE A 62 11.09 -6.95 -10.44
C ILE A 62 12.47 -7.15 -9.79
N GLU A 63 13.46 -6.41 -10.26
CA GLU A 63 14.83 -6.45 -9.76
C GLU A 63 14.86 -6.16 -8.25
N ARG A 64 15.69 -6.89 -7.51
CA ARG A 64 15.87 -6.70 -6.06
C ARG A 64 17.30 -6.25 -5.79
N ILE A 65 17.46 -5.09 -5.15
CA ILE A 65 18.77 -4.50 -4.85
C ILE A 65 18.95 -4.48 -3.35
N GLN A 66 20.11 -4.98 -2.89
CA GLN A 66 20.47 -4.95 -1.48
C GLN A 66 20.73 -3.50 -1.03
N LYS A 67 20.22 -3.11 0.14
CA LYS A 67 20.48 -1.78 0.74
C LYS A 67 21.90 -1.60 1.29
N THR A 68 22.88 -2.38 0.83
CA THR A 68 24.27 -2.23 1.28
C THR A 68 24.95 -1.09 0.52
N PRO A 69 25.91 -0.37 1.13
CA PRO A 69 26.65 0.68 0.43
C PRO A 69 27.32 0.20 -0.86
N SER A 70 27.82 -1.04 -0.89
CA SER A 70 28.45 -1.64 -2.07
C SER A 70 27.46 -1.85 -3.21
N ALA A 71 26.31 -2.50 -2.95
CA ALA A 71 25.31 -2.79 -3.97
C ALA A 71 24.66 -1.51 -4.51
N LEU A 72 24.40 -0.54 -3.63
CA LEU A 72 23.85 0.75 -4.06
C LEU A 72 24.86 1.55 -4.89
N LYS A 73 26.16 1.52 -4.54
CA LYS A 73 27.21 2.21 -5.32
C LYS A 73 27.45 1.56 -6.68
N GLU A 74 27.36 0.23 -6.76
CA GLU A 74 27.43 -0.51 -8.01
C GLU A 74 26.25 -0.16 -8.93
N LYS A 75 25.03 -0.12 -8.38
CA LYS A 75 23.82 0.16 -9.16
C LYS A 75 23.62 1.64 -9.49
N PHE A 76 23.95 2.52 -8.55
CA PHE A 76 23.69 3.97 -8.64
C PHE A 76 24.99 4.79 -8.42
N PRO A 77 25.99 4.65 -9.29
CA PRO A 77 27.20 5.45 -9.21
C PRO A 77 26.91 6.94 -9.55
N PRO A 78 27.74 7.89 -9.08
CA PRO A 78 28.87 7.68 -8.16
C PRO A 78 28.47 7.69 -6.68
N LEU A 79 27.27 8.17 -6.36
CA LEU A 79 26.86 8.50 -4.99
C LEU A 79 26.39 7.30 -4.17
N GLY A 80 25.98 6.20 -4.80
CA GLY A 80 25.35 5.07 -4.10
C GLY A 80 24.02 5.43 -3.47
N LEU A 81 23.29 6.38 -4.08
CA LEU A 81 21.96 6.81 -3.67
C LEU A 81 21.00 6.64 -4.84
N VAL A 82 19.80 6.13 -4.55
CA VAL A 82 18.72 6.00 -5.54
C VAL A 82 18.43 7.38 -6.15
N PRO A 83 18.50 7.52 -7.49
CA PRO A 83 18.20 8.79 -8.15
C PRO A 83 16.70 9.10 -8.12
N PRO A 84 16.30 10.39 -8.24
CA PRO A 84 14.88 10.79 -8.22
C PRO A 84 14.08 10.19 -9.37
N LEU A 85 14.75 9.95 -10.51
CA LEU A 85 14.19 9.30 -11.68
C LEU A 85 15.05 8.08 -12.01
N PHE A 86 14.40 6.92 -12.08
CA PHE A 86 15.01 5.68 -12.53
C PHE A 86 14.02 4.93 -13.42
N THR A 87 14.51 4.41 -14.54
CA THR A 87 13.66 3.95 -15.65
C THR A 87 12.84 2.70 -15.34
N TYR A 88 13.35 1.82 -14.46
CA TYR A 88 12.74 0.51 -14.21
C TYR A 88 12.38 0.33 -12.74
N PRO A 89 11.25 -0.32 -12.42
CA PRO A 89 10.90 -0.60 -11.03
C PRO A 89 11.92 -1.57 -10.42
N PHE A 90 12.21 -1.38 -9.14
CA PHE A 90 13.06 -2.27 -8.35
C PHE A 90 12.57 -2.30 -6.89
N ILE A 91 13.01 -3.31 -6.14
CA ILE A 91 12.72 -3.50 -4.73
C ILE A 91 14.03 -3.35 -3.95
N LEU A 92 14.08 -2.40 -3.01
CA LEU A 92 15.18 -2.33 -2.06
C LEU A 92 14.97 -3.33 -0.92
N VAL A 93 15.84 -4.32 -0.82
CA VAL A 93 15.79 -5.37 0.21
C VAL A 93 16.83 -5.12 1.29
N ALA A 94 16.45 -5.38 2.55
CA ALA A 94 17.39 -5.34 3.67
C ALA A 94 18.42 -6.46 3.52
N SER A 95 19.65 -6.21 3.94
CA SER A 95 20.70 -7.23 3.96
C SER A 95 20.55 -8.13 5.19
N ASN A 96 20.50 -9.44 4.98
CA ASN A 96 20.41 -10.43 6.06
C ASN A 96 21.66 -10.46 6.96
N ASN A 97 22.78 -9.90 6.50
CA ASN A 97 24.05 -9.93 7.22
C ASN A 97 24.31 -8.63 8.00
N ASP A 98 23.46 -7.62 7.84
CA ASP A 98 23.59 -6.33 8.50
C ASP A 98 22.55 -6.19 9.61
N THR A 99 22.96 -6.51 10.84
CA THR A 99 22.12 -6.40 12.03
C THR A 99 21.63 -4.97 12.30
N SER A 100 22.31 -3.94 11.78
CA SER A 100 21.88 -2.55 11.90
C SER A 100 20.72 -2.23 10.95
N GLU A 101 20.75 -2.79 9.74
CA GLU A 101 19.63 -2.69 8.79
C GLU A 101 18.42 -3.55 9.21
N MET A 102 18.64 -4.69 9.87
CA MET A 102 17.54 -5.46 10.47
C MET A 102 16.82 -4.69 11.58
N LYS A 103 17.57 -3.91 12.38
CA LYS A 103 17.02 -3.02 13.41
C LYS A 103 16.40 -1.74 12.84
N ARG A 104 16.68 -1.44 11.57
CA ARG A 104 16.23 -0.23 10.89
C ARG A 104 14.71 -0.21 10.79
N GLY A 105 14.11 0.83 11.35
CA GLY A 105 12.66 0.97 11.37
C GLY A 105 11.93 0.00 12.30
N GLU A 106 12.62 -0.76 13.17
CA GLU A 106 11.95 -1.60 14.18
C GLU A 106 11.05 -0.78 15.09
N ASN A 107 11.50 0.40 15.53
CA ASN A 107 10.70 1.30 16.36
C ASN A 107 9.42 1.74 15.63
N PHE A 108 9.56 2.22 14.38
CA PHE A 108 8.41 2.64 13.59
C PHE A 108 7.44 1.47 13.37
N ARG A 109 7.96 0.30 12.97
CA ARG A 109 7.16 -0.93 12.81
C ARG A 109 6.42 -1.34 14.09
N ASN A 110 7.08 -1.23 15.24
CA ASN A 110 6.47 -1.56 16.52
C ASN A 110 5.33 -0.60 16.85
N LYS A 111 5.52 0.70 16.64
CA LYS A 111 4.50 1.74 16.87
C LYS A 111 3.34 1.66 15.89
N THR A 112 3.59 1.28 14.64
CA THR A 112 2.55 1.10 13.62
C THR A 112 1.90 -0.27 13.65
N SER A 113 2.28 -1.14 14.59
CA SER A 113 1.63 -2.44 14.77
C SER A 113 0.19 -2.25 15.25
N LEU A 114 -0.66 -3.24 14.96
CA LEU A 114 -2.05 -3.23 15.40
C LEU A 114 -2.19 -3.04 16.93
N ALA A 115 -1.25 -3.58 17.72
CA ALA A 115 -1.28 -3.49 19.17
C ALA A 115 -0.95 -2.08 19.72
N ASN A 116 -0.16 -1.29 18.98
CA ASN A 116 0.42 -0.05 19.48
C ASN A 116 -0.01 1.21 18.74
N ILE A 117 -0.62 1.10 17.55
CA ILE A 117 -0.99 2.25 16.72
C ILE A 117 -1.91 3.23 17.47
N LEU A 118 -2.87 2.73 18.23
CA LEU A 118 -3.79 3.57 19.02
C LEU A 118 -3.09 4.33 20.16
N GLN A 119 -1.93 3.87 20.62
CA GLN A 119 -1.14 4.57 21.65
C GLN A 119 -0.39 5.79 21.08
N GLN A 120 -0.35 5.94 19.75
CA GLN A 120 0.33 7.06 19.10
C GLN A 120 -0.60 8.28 18.92
N PHE A 121 -1.88 8.15 19.26
CA PHE A 121 -2.90 9.17 19.06
C PHE A 121 -3.72 9.39 20.34
N PRO A 122 -4.38 10.55 20.49
CA PRO A 122 -5.38 10.77 21.53
C PRO A 122 -6.51 9.72 21.47
N PRO A 123 -7.17 9.40 22.60
CA PRO A 123 -8.23 8.38 22.65
C PRO A 123 -9.37 8.55 21.64
N ASP A 124 -9.78 9.80 21.39
CA ASP A 124 -10.89 10.17 20.51
C ASP A 124 -10.42 10.69 19.14
N PHE A 125 -9.22 10.30 18.71
CA PHE A 125 -8.64 10.76 17.45
C PHE A 125 -9.48 10.30 16.24
N THR A 126 -9.92 11.27 15.45
CA THR A 126 -10.73 11.06 14.24
C THR A 126 -9.84 11.04 13.01
N VAL A 127 -10.20 10.20 12.04
CA VAL A 127 -9.55 10.08 10.75
C VAL A 127 -10.54 10.28 9.62
N THR A 128 -10.07 10.85 8.51
CA THR A 128 -10.84 10.99 7.28
C THR A 128 -10.49 9.84 6.34
N LEU A 129 -11.51 9.04 6.00
CA LEU A 129 -11.40 7.96 5.02
C LEU A 129 -11.81 8.46 3.64
N SER A 130 -11.17 7.90 2.62
CA SER A 130 -11.53 8.12 1.21
C SER A 130 -12.08 6.83 0.61
N SER A 131 -13.03 6.95 -0.31
CA SER A 131 -13.56 5.81 -1.08
C SER A 131 -12.65 5.47 -2.26
N SER A 132 -12.55 4.20 -2.63
CA SER A 132 -11.71 3.74 -3.76
C SER A 132 -12.36 3.92 -5.13
N ASN A 133 -13.34 4.81 -5.30
CA ASN A 133 -13.95 5.08 -6.60
C ASN A 133 -13.16 6.15 -7.37
N ALA A 134 -13.31 6.18 -8.70
CA ALA A 134 -12.53 7.05 -9.60
C ALA A 134 -12.70 8.55 -9.29
N TYR A 135 -13.74 8.89 -8.54
CA TYR A 135 -14.06 10.27 -8.17
C TYR A 135 -13.46 10.66 -6.82
N SER A 136 -13.19 9.70 -5.91
CA SER A 136 -12.67 9.95 -4.55
C SER A 136 -13.40 11.08 -3.78
N GLU A 137 -14.63 11.41 -4.21
CA GLU A 137 -15.38 12.59 -3.77
C GLU A 137 -15.93 12.43 -2.36
N HIS A 138 -16.17 11.19 -1.94
CA HIS A 138 -16.79 10.92 -0.67
C HIS A 138 -15.73 10.78 0.41
N ARG A 139 -15.93 11.55 1.48
CA ARG A 139 -15.12 11.51 2.70
C ARG A 139 -15.97 11.06 3.86
N ARG A 140 -15.40 10.21 4.69
CA ARG A 140 -16.04 9.73 5.93
C ARG A 140 -15.13 10.03 7.10
N GLU A 141 -15.60 10.82 8.05
CA GLU A 141 -14.91 11.00 9.33
C GLU A 141 -15.36 9.94 10.33
N ILE A 142 -14.40 9.35 11.05
CA ILE A 142 -14.63 8.27 12.00
C ILE A 142 -13.51 8.21 13.03
N ALA A 143 -13.79 7.76 14.26
CA ALA A 143 -12.76 7.50 15.24
C ALA A 143 -11.78 6.42 14.73
N LEU A 144 -10.46 6.65 14.85
CA LEU A 144 -9.43 5.71 14.40
C LEU A 144 -9.65 4.30 14.99
N LYS A 145 -9.98 4.24 16.29
CA LYS A 145 -10.30 2.98 16.97
C LYS A 145 -11.47 2.24 16.33
N GLN A 146 -12.53 2.97 15.96
CA GLN A 146 -13.67 2.37 15.28
C GLN A 146 -13.28 1.88 13.87
N TYR A 147 -12.53 2.68 13.11
CA TYR A 147 -12.06 2.29 11.78
C TYR A 147 -11.18 1.04 11.80
N LEU A 148 -10.26 0.92 12.76
CA LEU A 148 -9.44 -0.28 12.94
C LEU A 148 -10.32 -1.51 13.24
N ASN A 149 -11.32 -1.38 14.11
CA ASN A 149 -12.24 -2.47 14.42
C ASN A 149 -13.05 -2.89 13.18
N GLU A 150 -13.61 -1.92 12.44
CA GLU A 150 -14.32 -2.19 11.17
C GLU A 150 -13.40 -2.95 10.20
N THR A 151 -12.16 -2.46 10.01
CA THR A 151 -11.17 -3.06 9.11
C THR A 151 -10.79 -4.49 9.50
N LEU A 152 -10.64 -4.79 10.80
CA LEU A 152 -10.27 -6.13 11.27
C LEU A 152 -11.43 -7.12 11.21
N SER A 153 -12.66 -6.63 11.42
CA SER A 153 -13.89 -7.43 11.36
C SER A 153 -14.40 -7.63 9.92
N ALA A 154 -13.98 -6.78 9.00
CA ALA A 154 -14.42 -6.82 7.62
C ALA A 154 -13.97 -8.12 6.94
N ARG A 155 -14.81 -8.60 6.02
CA ARG A 155 -14.42 -9.66 5.10
C ARG A 155 -13.36 -9.14 4.14
N VAL A 156 -12.62 -10.06 3.53
CA VAL A 156 -11.67 -9.72 2.46
C VAL A 156 -12.43 -9.00 1.34
N THR A 157 -11.92 -7.84 0.93
CA THR A 157 -12.40 -7.13 -0.26
C THR A 157 -12.10 -8.01 -1.48
N THR A 158 -13.14 -8.40 -2.22
CA THR A 158 -13.02 -9.20 -3.44
C THR A 158 -13.03 -8.30 -4.69
N PRO A 159 -12.56 -8.76 -5.86
CA PRO A 159 -12.59 -7.99 -7.10
C PRO A 159 -14.00 -7.55 -7.54
N THR A 160 -15.04 -8.20 -7.04
CA THR A 160 -16.44 -7.90 -7.37
C THR A 160 -17.10 -6.94 -6.38
N HIS A 161 -16.43 -6.57 -5.28
CA HIS A 161 -16.99 -5.58 -4.34
C HIS A 161 -17.01 -4.20 -4.98
N ASN A 162 -18.07 -3.45 -4.70
CA ASN A 162 -18.20 -2.09 -5.18
C ASN A 162 -17.10 -1.19 -4.58
N SER A 163 -16.34 -0.50 -5.42
CA SER A 163 -15.26 0.38 -4.97
C SER A 163 -15.74 1.57 -4.14
N SER A 164 -17.01 1.98 -4.28
CA SER A 164 -17.61 3.04 -3.45
C SER A 164 -17.88 2.60 -2.01
N GLU A 165 -17.88 1.29 -1.73
CA GLU A 165 -18.10 0.74 -0.39
C GLU A 165 -16.77 0.42 0.33
N ASN A 166 -15.65 0.53 -0.39
CA ASN A 166 -14.32 0.28 0.13
C ASN A 166 -13.69 1.60 0.63
N TRP A 167 -13.63 1.73 1.96
CA TRP A 167 -13.05 2.88 2.65
C TRP A 167 -11.64 2.57 3.14
N TYR A 168 -10.70 3.47 2.82
CA TYR A 168 -9.33 3.37 3.30
C TYR A 168 -8.83 4.70 3.83
N LEU A 169 -7.93 4.63 4.81
CA LEU A 169 -7.22 5.79 5.33
C LEU A 169 -6.02 6.02 4.42
N PHE A 170 -6.05 7.12 3.67
CA PHE A 170 -4.95 7.60 2.83
C PHE A 170 -5.18 9.09 2.49
N GLY A 171 -4.10 9.85 2.30
CA GLY A 171 -4.15 11.25 1.87
C GLY A 171 -4.45 12.30 2.94
N HIS A 172 -5.15 11.97 4.03
CA HIS A 172 -5.46 12.90 5.13
C HIS A 172 -4.59 12.66 6.37
N THR A 173 -3.26 12.75 6.20
CA THR A 173 -2.28 12.49 7.27
C THR A 173 -1.36 13.68 7.57
N TYR A 174 -1.90 14.90 7.44
CA TYR A 174 -1.15 16.15 7.60
C TYR A 174 -1.19 16.74 9.03
N SER A 175 -1.95 16.16 9.96
CA SER A 175 -2.01 16.65 11.35
C SER A 175 -0.69 16.45 12.10
N SER A 176 -0.50 17.19 13.19
CA SER A 176 0.71 17.08 14.02
C SER A 176 0.91 15.68 14.63
N GLU A 177 -0.16 14.96 14.93
CA GLU A 177 -0.10 13.59 15.45
C GLU A 177 0.46 12.63 14.39
N TRP A 178 0.00 12.77 13.15
CA TRP A 178 0.54 12.00 12.03
C TRP A 178 2.01 12.34 11.78
N GLN A 179 2.37 13.62 11.79
CA GLN A 179 3.76 14.06 11.66
C GLN A 179 4.65 13.51 12.79
N ALA A 180 4.15 13.48 14.04
CA ALA A 180 4.86 12.91 15.18
C ALA A 180 5.11 11.40 15.03
N LEU A 181 4.19 10.67 14.38
CA LEU A 181 4.37 9.27 14.04
C LEU A 181 5.35 9.09 12.86
N THR A 182 5.12 9.79 11.74
CA THR A 182 5.87 9.59 10.49
C THR A 182 7.29 10.14 10.56
N SER A 183 7.58 11.12 11.41
CA SER A 183 8.95 11.59 11.67
C SER A 183 9.89 10.51 12.24
N GLN A 184 9.33 9.41 12.77
CA GLN A 184 10.11 8.26 13.25
C GLN A 184 10.43 7.26 12.14
N TYR A 185 9.88 7.45 10.93
CA TYR A 185 10.23 6.66 9.77
C TYR A 185 11.63 7.04 9.29
N GLN A 186 12.46 6.03 9.05
CA GLN A 186 13.79 6.24 8.53
C GLN A 186 13.76 6.23 7.00
N LEU A 187 14.02 7.41 6.42
CA LEU A 187 14.04 7.62 4.97
C LEU A 187 15.03 6.66 4.28
N PRO A 188 14.69 6.13 3.09
CA PRO A 188 15.58 5.22 2.34
C PRO A 188 16.78 5.98 1.74
N PRO A 189 17.84 5.26 1.32
CA PRO A 189 19.04 5.89 0.73
C PRO A 189 18.78 6.38 -0.70
N CYS A 190 18.08 7.51 -0.83
CA CYS A 190 17.81 8.17 -2.11
C CYS A 190 18.24 9.65 -2.08
N GLN A 191 18.47 10.22 -3.27
CA GLN A 191 19.00 11.58 -3.41
C GLN A 191 18.03 12.66 -2.90
N THR A 192 16.72 12.43 -3.06
CA THR A 192 15.63 13.33 -2.65
C THR A 192 14.93 12.90 -1.36
N CYS A 193 15.44 11.88 -0.68
CA CYS A 193 14.89 11.35 0.57
C CYS A 193 15.39 12.19 1.74
N GLN A 194 15.07 13.48 1.71
CA GLN A 194 15.41 14.46 2.73
C GLN A 194 14.12 15.06 3.30
N PRO A 195 14.04 15.36 4.61
CA PRO A 195 12.79 15.80 5.24
C PRO A 195 12.11 17.01 4.59
N ASP A 196 12.89 17.88 3.94
CA ASP A 196 12.45 19.08 3.21
C ASP A 196 12.05 18.82 1.75
N LEU A 197 12.45 17.68 1.19
CA LEU A 197 12.23 17.32 -0.22
C LEU A 197 11.26 16.15 -0.42
N CYS A 198 10.85 15.48 0.66
CA CYS A 198 9.94 14.34 0.60
C CYS A 198 8.67 14.58 1.41
N SER A 199 7.54 14.10 0.89
CA SER A 199 6.30 13.99 1.64
C SER A 199 6.13 12.54 2.13
N LEU A 200 5.85 12.37 3.41
CA LEU A 200 5.52 11.07 3.98
C LEU A 200 4.00 10.92 4.07
N SER A 201 3.48 9.89 3.43
CA SER A 201 2.08 9.47 3.56
C SER A 201 1.98 8.23 4.44
N PHE A 202 0.92 8.15 5.24
CA PHE A 202 0.58 6.93 5.98
C PHE A 202 -0.79 6.43 5.54
N GLY A 203 -0.95 5.11 5.47
CA GLY A 203 -2.19 4.49 5.03
C GLY A 203 -2.54 3.21 5.77
N ILE A 204 -3.84 2.98 5.94
CA ILE A 204 -4.40 1.76 6.50
C ILE A 204 -5.55 1.33 5.57
N GLY A 205 -5.59 0.04 5.25
CA GLY A 205 -6.63 -0.55 4.41
C GLY A 205 -6.97 -1.98 4.85
N ASN A 206 -8.12 -2.45 4.37
CA ASN A 206 -8.58 -3.81 4.59
C ASN A 206 -7.82 -4.83 3.73
N ARG A 207 -7.91 -6.11 4.07
CA ARG A 207 -7.38 -7.22 3.27
C ARG A 207 -8.03 -7.24 1.89
N GLY A 208 -7.22 -7.32 0.84
CA GLY A 208 -7.69 -7.27 -0.54
C GLY A 208 -8.11 -5.88 -1.03
N SER A 209 -7.94 -4.83 -0.21
CA SER A 209 -8.13 -3.45 -0.66
C SER A 209 -7.00 -3.00 -1.57
N GLY A 210 -7.27 -1.99 -2.40
CA GLY A 210 -6.32 -1.41 -3.33
C GLY A 210 -6.87 -0.13 -3.94
N VAL A 211 -6.03 0.50 -4.74
CA VAL A 211 -6.37 1.67 -5.56
C VAL A 211 -6.59 1.18 -6.99
N GLN A 212 -7.66 1.62 -7.64
CA GLN A 212 -7.90 1.28 -9.05
C GLN A 212 -6.81 1.92 -9.94
N TRP A 213 -6.46 1.22 -11.02
CA TRP A 213 -5.54 1.72 -12.05
C TRP A 213 -6.25 2.65 -13.03
#